data_AF-A0A2W6SFN3-F1
#
_entry.id   AF-A0A2W6SFN3-F1
#
_cell.length_a   1.000
_cell.length_b   1.000
_cell.length_c   1.000
_cell.angle_alpha   90.00
_cell.angle_beta   90.00
_cell.angle_gamma   90.00
#
_symmetry.space_group_name_H-M   'P 1'
#
loop_
_entity.id
_entity.type
_entity.pdbx_description
1 polymer ?
#
loop_
_entity_poly.entity_id
_entity_poly.type
_entity_poly.pdbx_seq_one_letter_code
_entity_poly.pdbx_strand_id
1 'polypeptide(L)' 'YKRIPQIVSFTDKEGKDNMKEEIDANYKRIKSDIAQIIENEIERIKDDPNLQHLLN' A
#
# COMPACT_ATOMS: atom_id res chain seq x y z
N TYR A 1 -28.44 20.59 -5.54
CA TYR A 1 -27.75 19.58 -4.73
C TYR A 1 -26.91 18.72 -5.67
N LYS A 2 -25.57 18.76 -5.59
CA LYS A 2 -24.71 17.84 -6.37
C LYS A 2 -24.32 16.71 -5.44
N ARG A 3 -24.61 15.46 -5.82
CA ARG A 3 -24.12 14.29 -5.07
C ARG A 3 -22.59 14.31 -5.10
N ILE A 4 -22.01 14.10 -3.93
CA ILE A 4 -20.57 13.86 -3.81
C ILE A 4 -20.29 12.57 -4.60
N PRO A 5 -19.35 12.60 -5.55
CA PRO A 5 -19.00 11.41 -6.32
C PRO A 5 -18.48 10.34 -5.37
N GLN A 6 -19.00 9.14 -5.52
CA GLN A 6 -18.57 7.99 -4.74
C GLN A 6 -17.16 7.60 -5.22
N ILE A 7 -16.15 7.83 -4.37
CA ILE A 7 -14.74 7.61 -4.70
C ILE A 7 -14.43 6.10 -4.73
N VAL A 8 -15.09 5.31 -3.87
CA VAL A 8 -14.96 3.85 -3.79
C VAL A 8 -16.33 3.24 -3.48
N SER A 9 -16.74 2.24 -4.27
CA SER A 9 -17.91 1.41 -3.98
C SER A 9 -17.45 0.17 -3.23
N PHE A 10 -17.91 0.02 -1.98
CA PHE A 10 -17.69 -1.19 -1.17
C PHE A 10 -18.72 -2.29 -1.46
N THR A 11 -19.55 -2.06 -2.47
CA THR A 11 -20.58 -2.99 -2.91
C THR A 11 -20.10 -3.67 -4.17
N ASP A 12 -20.09 -5.00 -4.17
CA ASP A 12 -19.77 -5.80 -5.35
C ASP A 12 -20.89 -5.75 -6.40
N LYS A 13 -20.68 -6.49 -7.49
CA LYS A 13 -21.56 -6.52 -8.66
C LYS A 13 -22.94 -7.12 -8.36
N GLU A 14 -23.07 -7.87 -7.26
CA GLU A 14 -24.30 -8.52 -6.81
C GLU A 14 -25.01 -7.72 -5.70
N GLY A 15 -24.45 -6.57 -5.30
CA GLY A 15 -25.04 -5.73 -4.26
C GLY A 15 -24.65 -6.14 -2.84
N LYS A 16 -23.71 -7.09 -2.67
CA LYS A 16 -23.21 -7.52 -1.37
C LYS A 16 -22.21 -6.49 -0.84
N ASP A 17 -22.18 -6.29 0.47
CA ASP A 17 -21.18 -5.45 1.14
C ASP A 17 -19.90 -6.24 1.35
N ASN A 18 -18.80 -5.73 0.80
CA ASN A 18 -17.45 -6.28 0.87
C ASN A 18 -16.47 -5.25 1.44
N MET A 19 -16.98 -4.28 2.21
CA MET A 19 -16.19 -3.23 2.85
C MET A 19 -15.04 -3.80 3.68
N LYS A 20 -15.27 -4.85 4.48
CA LYS A 20 -14.23 -5.42 5.34
C LYS A 20 -13.16 -6.11 4.52
N GLU A 21 -13.54 -6.91 3.55
CA GLU A 21 -12.63 -7.64 2.68
C GLU A 21 -11.74 -6.70 1.86
N GLU A 22 -12.33 -5.62 1.31
CA GLU A 22 -11.59 -4.60 0.56
C GLU A 22 -10.61 -3.82 1.45
N ILE A 23 -11.04 -3.45 2.66
CA ILE A 23 -10.16 -2.78 3.64
C ILE A 23 -9.00 -3.70 4.04
N ASP A 24 -9.28 -4.97 4.36
CA ASP A 24 -8.27 -5.94 4.76
C ASP A 24 -7.30 -6.26 3.62
N ALA A 25 -7.79 -6.41 2.40
CA ALA A 25 -6.97 -6.62 1.21
C ALA A 25 -6.05 -5.42 0.96
N ASN A 26 -6.59 -4.20 1.03
CA ASN A 26 -5.79 -2.99 0.85
C ASN A 26 -4.75 -2.82 1.96
N TYR A 27 -5.11 -3.08 3.21
CA TYR A 27 -4.18 -3.03 4.33
C TYR A 27 -3.01 -4.02 4.15
N LYS A 28 -3.31 -5.27 3.77
CA LYS A 28 -2.28 -6.30 3.49
C LYS A 28 -1.39 -5.91 2.33
N ARG A 29 -1.97 -5.39 1.24
CA ARG A 29 -1.24 -4.92 0.07
C ARG A 29 -0.29 -3.78 0.41
N ILE A 30 -0.81 -2.70 1.02
CA ILE A 30 0.00 -1.55 1.45
C ILE A 30 1.13 -1.99 2.38
N LYS A 31 0.86 -2.90 3.32
CA LYS A 31 1.90 -3.41 4.22
C LYS A 31 3.00 -4.16 3.47
N SER A 32 2.63 -4.96 2.48
CA SER A 32 3.60 -5.69 1.64
C SER A 32 4.41 -4.75 0.76
N ASP A 33 3.74 -3.76 0.14
CA ASP A 33 4.39 -2.73 -0.68
C ASP A 33 5.42 -1.93 0.13
N ILE A 34 5.07 -1.53 1.35
CA ILE A 34 5.98 -0.81 2.25
C ILE A 34 7.18 -1.68 2.62
N ALA A 35 6.98 -2.96 2.93
CA ALA A 35 8.09 -3.87 3.24
C ALA A 35 9.06 -3.99 2.06
N GLN A 36 8.53 -4.15 0.84
CA GLN A 36 9.34 -4.22 -0.37
C GLN A 36 10.11 -2.91 -0.63
N ILE A 37 9.48 -1.75 -0.40
CA ILE A 37 10.15 -0.46 -0.54
C ILE A 37 11.31 -0.36 0.45
N ILE A 38 11.11 -0.77 1.71
CA ILE A 38 12.16 -0.76 2.72
C ILE A 38 13.32 -1.66 2.30
N GLU A 39 13.04 -2.89 1.86
CA GLU A 39 14.07 -3.83 1.38
C GLU A 39 14.88 -3.26 0.22
N ASN A 40 14.18 -2.73 -0.80
CA ASN A 40 14.82 -2.13 -1.96
C ASN A 40 15.68 -0.91 -1.58
N GLU A 41 15.20 -0.06 -0.66
CA GLU A 41 15.96 1.10 -0.20
C GLU A 41 17.17 0.70 0.64
N ILE A 42 17.07 -0.36 1.44
CA ILE A 42 18.22 -0.92 2.15
C ILE A 42 19.26 -1.42 1.15
N GLU A 43 18.86 -2.15 0.11
CA GLU A 43 19.77 -2.59 -0.96
C GLU A 43 20.41 -1.40 -1.68
N ARG A 44 19.61 -0.41 -2.08
CA ARG A 44 20.10 0.82 -2.71
C ARG A 44 21.12 1.57 -1.85
N ILE A 45 20.88 1.66 -0.53
CA ILE A 45 21.79 2.29 0.42
C ILE A 45 23.05 1.45 0.60
N LYS A 46 22.95 0.11 0.62
CA LYS A 46 24.10 -0.79 0.65
C LYS A 46 24.98 -0.70 -0.59
N ASP A 47 24.43 -0.34 -1.74
CA ASP A 47 25.19 -0.27 -2.99
C ASP A 47 25.76 1.12 -3.29
N ASP A 48 25.32 2.16 -2.56
CA ASP A 48 25.81 3.53 -2.70
C ASP A 48 26.97 3.83 -1.73
N PRO A 49 28.22 3.99 -2.19
CA PRO A 49 29.38 4.25 -1.33
C PRO A 49 29.23 5.50 -0.44
N ASN A 50 28.43 6.48 -0.86
CA ASN A 50 28.18 7.68 -0.08
C ASN A 50 27.14 7.46 1.02
N LEU A 51 26.28 6.45 0.91
CA LEU A 51 25.17 6.21 1.85
C LEU A 51 25.35 4.94 2.70
N GLN A 52 26.21 4.00 2.28
CA GLN A 52 26.51 2.74 2.99
C GLN A 52 26.78 2.91 4.49
N HIS A 53 27.43 4.02 4.88
CA HIS A 53 27.76 4.32 6.26
C HIS A 53 26.53 4.51 7.18
N LEU A 54 25.32 4.71 6.62
CA LEU A 54 24.07 4.87 7.36
C LEU A 54 23.50 3.53 7.88
N LEU A 55 24.03 2.40 7.41
CA LEU A 55 23.60 1.06 7.83
C LEU A 55 24.51 0.46 8.91
N ASN A 56 25.55 1.18 9.34
CA ASN A 56 26.53 0.79 10.34
C ASN A 56 26.22 1.32 11.74
#